data_AF-X1DM32-F1
#
_entry.id   AF-X1DM32-F1
#
_cell.length_a   1.000
_cell.length_b   1.000
_cell.length_c   1.000
_cell.angle_alpha   90.00
_cell.angle_beta   90.00
_cell.angle_gamma   90.00
#
_symmetry.space_group_name_H-M   'P 1'
#
loop_
_entity.id
_entity.type
_entity.pdbx_description
1 polymer ?
#
loop_
_entity_poly.entity_id
_entity_poly.type
_entity_poly.pdbx_seq_one_letter_code
_entity_poly.pdbx_strand_id
1 'polypeptide(L)'
;KFGDDKRDTLPKYCIECPVRFACHGGCPRNRFIKTPDGEGGLNYLCAGYKSFFTHVDHPMRLMADLLKQKRYADEVMAILKSEEDELQLALAEADPNEPCPCGSGLKFKACHAQVGSEEVKPNHKKRRRRKKT
;
A
#
# COMPACT_ATOMS: atom_id res chain seq x y z
N LYS A 1 1.53 1.30 35.03
CA LYS A 1 2.40 1.87 33.97
C LYS A 1 1.99 1.24 32.63
N PHE A 2 1.12 1.87 31.84
CA PHE A 2 0.65 1.33 30.55
C PHE A 2 0.78 2.35 29.42
N GLY A 3 0.70 3.65 29.72
CA GLY A 3 0.96 4.71 28.76
C GLY A 3 2.44 4.84 28.41
N ASP A 4 3.32 4.78 29.42
CA ASP A 4 4.76 5.00 29.26
C ASP A 4 5.41 3.88 28.45
N ASP A 5 5.09 2.62 28.76
CA ASP A 5 5.63 1.45 28.05
C ASP A 5 5.29 1.46 26.54
N LYS A 6 4.19 2.08 26.13
CA LYS A 6 3.85 2.21 24.69
C LYS A 6 4.89 3.05 23.94
N ARG A 7 5.46 4.05 24.61
CA ARG A 7 6.45 4.99 24.05
C ARG A 7 7.87 4.56 24.32
N ASP A 8 8.15 4.10 25.53
CA ASP A 8 9.52 4.01 26.08
C ASP A 8 10.20 2.66 25.81
N THR A 9 9.46 1.66 25.31
CA THR A 9 9.98 0.31 25.00
C THR A 9 10.05 0.00 23.50
N LEU A 10 10.01 1.03 22.64
CA LEU A 10 10.06 0.82 21.19
C LEU A 10 11.50 0.48 20.74
N PRO A 11 11.69 -0.57 19.92
CA PRO A 11 12.99 -0.87 19.33
C PRO A 11 13.40 0.24 18.36
N LYS A 12 14.69 0.33 18.05
CA LYS A 12 15.26 1.33 17.14
C LYS A 12 14.57 1.29 15.78
N TYR A 13 14.28 0.08 15.29
CA TYR A 13 13.51 -0.16 14.06
C TYR A 13 12.16 0.58 14.02
N CYS A 14 11.45 0.64 15.16
CA CYS A 14 10.18 1.38 15.25
C CYS A 14 10.40 2.88 15.40
N ILE A 15 11.48 3.31 16.07
CA ILE A 15 11.80 4.73 16.30
C ILE A 15 12.06 5.43 14.96
N GLU A 16 12.78 4.78 14.07
CA GLU A 16 13.18 5.29 12.74
C GLU A 16 12.13 5.00 11.64
N CYS A 17 11.02 4.35 12.00
CA CYS A 17 10.01 3.94 11.02
C CYS A 17 9.21 5.14 10.49
N PRO A 18 9.08 5.31 9.15
CA PRO A 18 8.33 6.43 8.56
C PRO A 18 6.85 6.49 8.98
N VAL A 19 6.24 5.34 9.28
CA VAL A 19 4.83 5.25 9.68
C VAL A 19 4.62 5.20 11.20
N ARG A 20 5.68 5.46 12.00
CA ARG A 20 5.59 5.45 13.47
C ARG A 20 4.53 6.42 13.99
N PHE A 21 4.37 7.58 13.34
CA PHE A 21 3.38 8.59 13.72
C PHE A 21 1.94 8.06 13.69
N ALA A 22 1.67 7.04 12.88
CA ALA A 22 0.34 6.43 12.77
C ALA A 22 0.21 5.18 13.64
N CYS A 23 1.21 4.29 13.64
CA CYS A 23 1.10 3.00 14.31
C CYS A 23 1.59 3.01 15.77
N HIS A 24 2.53 3.90 16.13
CA HIS A 24 3.20 3.97 17.44
C HIS A 24 3.71 2.62 17.97
N GLY A 25 4.11 1.70 17.08
CA GLY A 25 4.53 0.33 17.42
C GLY A 25 3.41 -0.60 17.91
N GLY A 26 2.15 -0.20 17.74
CA GLY A 26 0.96 -0.97 18.08
C GLY A 26 0.85 -1.30 19.57
N CYS A 27 -0.05 -2.25 19.88
CA CYS A 27 -0.28 -2.70 21.26
C CYS A 27 0.96 -3.42 21.83
N PRO A 28 1.47 -3.05 23.02
CA PRO A 28 2.60 -3.73 23.67
C PRO A 28 2.42 -5.24 23.83
N ARG A 29 1.18 -5.72 24.06
CA ARG A 29 0.87 -7.17 24.14
C ARG A 29 1.28 -7.92 22.87
N ASN A 30 1.23 -7.26 21.72
CA ASN A 30 1.51 -7.87 20.42
C ASN A 30 2.98 -7.68 19.99
N ARG A 31 3.85 -7.16 20.87
CA ARG A 31 5.27 -6.89 20.61
C ARG A 31 6.16 -8.06 21.03
N PHE A 32 6.02 -9.19 20.34
CA PHE A 32 6.69 -10.44 20.71
C PHE A 32 7.56 -11.05 19.60
N ILE A 33 7.67 -10.40 18.44
CA ILE A 33 8.61 -10.82 17.39
C ILE A 33 9.87 -9.96 17.39
N LYS A 34 10.89 -10.42 16.68
CA LYS A 34 12.16 -9.69 16.52
C LYS A 34 12.09 -8.74 15.32
N THR A 35 12.82 -7.65 15.42
CA THR A 35 13.11 -6.76 14.30
C THR A 35 14.06 -7.43 13.30
N PRO A 36 14.18 -6.91 12.05
CA PRO A 36 15.14 -7.43 11.07
C PRO A 36 16.60 -7.39 11.54
N ASP A 37 16.94 -6.44 12.40
CA ASP A 37 18.25 -6.28 13.06
C ASP A 37 18.39 -7.10 14.37
N GLY A 38 17.36 -7.85 14.75
CA GLY A 38 17.42 -8.83 15.85
C GLY A 38 16.96 -8.33 17.22
N GLU A 39 16.60 -7.05 17.37
CA GLU A 39 16.02 -6.50 18.60
C GLU A 39 14.64 -7.11 18.89
N GLY A 40 14.33 -7.33 20.17
CA GLY A 40 12.99 -7.77 20.57
C GLY A 40 11.97 -6.61 20.57
N GLY A 41 10.69 -6.94 20.71
CA GLY A 41 9.64 -5.93 20.92
C GLY A 41 9.02 -5.38 19.64
N LEU A 42 9.19 -6.05 18.50
CA LEU A 42 8.48 -5.70 17.28
C LEU A 42 7.05 -6.24 17.31
N ASN A 43 6.10 -5.42 16.87
CA ASN A 43 4.70 -5.83 16.75
C ASN A 43 4.54 -6.93 15.68
N TYR A 44 3.80 -8.00 15.99
CA TYR A 44 3.50 -9.08 15.04
C TYR A 44 2.91 -8.59 13.71
N LEU A 45 2.11 -7.51 13.72
CA LEU A 45 1.48 -6.93 12.54
C LEU A 45 2.34 -5.84 11.86
N CYS A 46 3.61 -5.66 12.26
CA CYS A 46 4.42 -4.54 11.78
C CYS A 46 4.52 -4.47 10.25
N ALA A 47 4.71 -5.60 9.57
CA ALA A 47 4.78 -5.62 8.11
C ALA A 47 3.48 -5.14 7.46
N GLY A 48 2.33 -5.58 7.99
CA GLY A 48 1.01 -5.16 7.54
C GLY A 48 0.76 -3.68 7.79
N TYR A 49 1.09 -3.17 8.98
CA TYR A 49 0.97 -1.74 9.28
C TYR A 49 1.86 -0.89 8.39
N LYS A 50 3.10 -1.31 8.14
CA LYS A 50 4.00 -0.58 7.24
C LYS A 50 3.41 -0.50 5.83
N SER A 51 2.92 -1.62 5.29
CA SER A 51 2.29 -1.65 3.97
C SER A 51 1.03 -0.77 3.92
N PHE A 52 0.11 -0.96 4.87
CA PHE A 52 -1.15 -0.23 4.92
C PHE A 52 -0.96 1.27 5.05
N PHE A 53 -0.21 1.74 6.05
CA PHE A 53 -0.03 3.18 6.29
C PHE A 53 0.79 3.87 5.20
N THR A 54 1.67 3.15 4.51
CA THR A 54 2.35 3.70 3.32
C THR A 54 1.37 3.84 2.16
N HIS A 55 0.52 2.82 1.94
CA HIS A 55 -0.48 2.84 0.86
C HIS A 55 -1.54 3.94 1.05
N VAL A 56 -2.04 4.13 2.27
CA VAL A 56 -3.11 5.10 2.53
C VAL A 56 -2.61 6.53 2.80
N ASP A 57 -1.29 6.79 2.82
CA ASP A 57 -0.76 8.13 3.13
C ASP A 57 -1.29 9.20 2.16
N HIS A 58 -1.20 8.95 0.85
CA HIS A 58 -1.70 9.87 -0.19
C HIS A 58 -3.21 10.17 -0.05
N PRO A 59 -4.12 9.16 -0.07
CA PRO A 59 -5.55 9.44 0.05
C PRO A 59 -5.92 10.06 1.41
N MET A 60 -5.23 9.71 2.50
CA MET A 60 -5.46 10.33 3.81
C MET A 60 -5.06 11.80 3.85
N ARG A 61 -3.96 12.18 3.19
CA ARG A 61 -3.55 13.59 3.04
C ARG A 61 -4.57 14.37 2.22
N LEU A 62 -5.01 13.83 1.09
CA LEU A 62 -6.05 14.45 0.27
C LEU A 62 -7.34 14.69 1.06
N MET A 63 -7.80 13.67 1.80
CA MET A 63 -8.98 13.82 2.68
C MET A 63 -8.76 14.90 3.75
N ALA A 64 -7.59 14.93 4.40
CA ALA A 64 -7.28 15.95 5.39
C ALA A 64 -7.28 17.37 4.78
N ASP A 65 -6.74 17.53 3.58
CA ASP A 65 -6.67 18.82 2.90
C ASP A 65 -8.03 19.29 2.38
N LEU A 66 -8.89 18.37 1.92
CA LEU A 66 -10.30 18.65 1.60
C LEU A 66 -11.05 19.17 2.83
N LEU A 67 -10.89 18.50 3.98
CA LEU A 67 -11.54 18.93 5.22
C LEU A 67 -11.04 20.29 5.71
N LYS A 68 -9.73 20.58 5.59
CA LYS A 68 -9.19 21.93 5.89
C LYS A 68 -9.80 23.02 5.01
N GLN A 69 -10.13 22.67 3.76
CA GLN A 69 -10.81 23.55 2.81
C GLN A 69 -12.34 23.61 3.01
N LYS A 70 -12.89 22.95 4.04
CA LYS A 70 -14.34 22.82 4.28
C LYS A 70 -15.10 22.12 3.13
N ARG A 71 -14.41 21.21 2.43
CA ARG A 71 -14.97 20.34 1.38
C ARG A 71 -15.29 18.96 1.94
N TYR A 72 -16.00 18.14 1.16
CA TYR A 72 -16.34 16.78 1.59
C TYR A 72 -15.16 15.83 1.34
N ALA A 73 -14.92 14.92 2.29
CA ALA A 73 -13.79 13.99 2.20
C ALA A 73 -13.97 12.92 1.09
N ASP A 74 -15.20 12.61 0.70
CA ASP A 74 -15.53 11.65 -0.36
C ASP A 74 -15.15 12.13 -1.77
N GLU A 75 -14.91 13.44 -1.94
CA GLU A 75 -14.34 14.01 -3.18
C GLU A 75 -12.98 13.38 -3.53
N VAL A 76 -12.27 12.78 -2.55
CA VAL A 76 -11.03 12.01 -2.77
C VAL A 76 -11.21 10.92 -3.82
N MET A 77 -12.38 10.30 -3.93
CA MET A 77 -12.62 9.20 -4.87
C MET A 77 -12.51 9.68 -6.32
N ALA A 78 -13.01 10.89 -6.62
CA ALA A 78 -12.93 11.46 -7.96
C ALA A 78 -11.50 11.87 -8.31
N ILE A 79 -10.76 12.42 -7.34
CA ILE A 79 -9.35 12.84 -7.51
C ILE A 79 -8.46 11.62 -7.77
N LEU A 80 -8.57 10.57 -6.96
CA LEU A 80 -7.76 9.35 -7.15
C LEU A 80 -8.06 8.69 -8.50
N LYS A 81 -9.33 8.71 -8.92
CA LYS A 81 -9.71 8.17 -10.23
C LYS A 81 -9.08 8.98 -11.37
N SER A 82 -9.09 10.32 -11.30
CA SER A 82 -8.44 11.11 -12.35
C SER A 82 -6.93 10.90 -12.39
N GLU A 83 -6.26 10.79 -11.23
CA GLU A 83 -4.83 10.48 -11.17
C GLU A 83 -4.52 9.10 -11.78
N GLU A 84 -5.37 8.09 -11.53
CA GLU A 84 -5.23 6.76 -12.10
C GLU A 84 -5.44 6.78 -13.63
N ASP A 85 -6.49 7.45 -14.11
CA ASP A 85 -6.78 7.59 -15.54
C ASP A 85 -5.62 8.32 -16.26
N GLU A 86 -5.07 9.38 -15.67
CA GLU A 86 -3.89 10.11 -16.17
C GLU A 86 -2.65 9.22 -16.24
N LEU A 87 -2.38 8.44 -15.19
CA LEU A 87 -1.26 7.50 -15.18
C LEU A 87 -1.43 6.42 -16.25
N GLN A 88 -2.63 5.87 -16.42
CA GLN A 88 -2.91 4.86 -17.44
C GLN A 88 -2.66 5.39 -18.85
N LEU A 89 -3.10 6.62 -19.14
CA LEU A 89 -2.82 7.29 -20.41
C LEU A 89 -1.31 7.49 -20.60
N ALA A 90 -0.61 8.01 -19.59
CA ALA A 90 0.83 8.21 -19.65
C ALA A 90 1.60 6.89 -19.87
N LEU A 91 1.17 5.80 -19.23
CA LEU A 91 1.75 4.47 -19.43
C LEU A 91 1.48 3.91 -20.83
N ALA A 92 0.32 4.20 -21.43
CA ALA A 92 -0.01 3.75 -22.79
C ALA A 92 0.85 4.43 -23.86
N GLU A 93 1.28 5.67 -23.61
CA GLU A 93 2.07 6.49 -24.53
C GLU A 93 3.58 6.44 -24.24
N ALA A 94 4.02 5.76 -23.17
CA ALA A 94 5.39 5.79 -22.69
C ALA A 94 6.41 5.14 -23.65
N ASP A 95 7.56 5.79 -23.85
CA ASP A 95 8.68 5.20 -24.57
C ASP A 95 9.40 4.14 -23.71
N PRO A 96 9.73 2.94 -24.26
CA PRO A 96 10.42 1.86 -23.54
C PRO A 96 11.72 2.24 -22.83
N ASN A 97 12.48 3.21 -23.36
CA ASN A 97 13.79 3.58 -22.84
C ASN A 97 13.75 4.79 -21.88
N GLU A 98 12.64 5.51 -21.82
CA GLU A 98 12.43 6.63 -20.91
C GLU A 98 12.07 6.18 -19.49
N PRO A 99 12.22 7.07 -18.48
CA PRO A 99 11.73 6.80 -17.13
C PRO A 99 10.24 6.45 -17.12
N CYS A 100 9.87 5.47 -16.31
CA CYS A 100 8.49 5.02 -16.22
C CYS A 100 7.59 6.10 -15.56
N PRO A 101 6.44 6.46 -16.16
CA PRO A 101 5.52 7.45 -15.62
C PRO A 101 4.99 7.18 -14.21
N CYS A 102 5.05 5.92 -13.72
CA CYS A 102 4.61 5.56 -12.38
C CYS A 102 5.51 6.09 -11.24
N GLY A 103 6.62 6.76 -11.56
CA GLY A 103 7.55 7.32 -10.57
C GLY A 103 8.48 6.30 -9.91
N SER A 104 8.57 5.06 -10.42
CA SER A 104 9.46 4.02 -9.87
C SER A 104 10.96 4.32 -10.00
N GLY A 105 11.33 5.30 -10.84
CA GLY A 105 12.73 5.60 -11.20
C GLY A 105 13.36 4.59 -12.16
N LEU A 106 12.63 3.54 -12.55
CA LEU A 106 13.06 2.56 -13.54
C LEU A 106 12.70 3.02 -14.96
N LYS A 107 13.37 2.46 -15.98
CA LYS A 107 12.94 2.63 -17.39
C LYS A 107 11.60 1.94 -17.61
N PHE A 108 10.74 2.47 -18.49
CA PHE A 108 9.40 1.92 -18.76
C PHE A 108 9.44 0.42 -19.09
N LYS A 109 10.38 -0.02 -19.95
CA LYS A 109 10.56 -1.43 -20.30
C LYS A 109 10.90 -2.36 -19.14
N ALA A 110 11.54 -1.84 -18.10
CA ALA A 110 11.92 -2.60 -16.91
C ALA A 110 10.85 -2.57 -15.81
N CYS A 111 9.80 -1.75 -15.98
CA CYS A 111 8.78 -1.53 -14.97
C CYS A 111 7.39 -2.01 -15.43
N HIS A 112 6.82 -1.38 -16.47
CA HIS A 112 5.43 -1.60 -16.90
C HIS A 112 5.30 -2.18 -18.31
N ALA A 113 6.39 -2.26 -19.10
CA ALA A 113 6.36 -2.88 -20.43
C ALA A 113 6.72 -4.38 -20.44
N GLN A 114 6.73 -5.04 -19.27
CA GLN A 114 6.91 -6.50 -19.20
C GLN A 114 5.62 -7.23 -19.58
N VAL A 115 5.34 -7.34 -20.88
CA VAL A 115 4.28 -8.21 -21.38
C VAL A 115 4.87 -9.60 -21.60
N GLY A 116 4.74 -10.50 -20.60
CA GLY A 116 5.12 -11.90 -20.79
C GLY A 116 5.39 -12.74 -19.53
N SER A 117 4.35 -13.18 -18.83
CA SER A 117 4.14 -14.59 -18.49
C SER A 117 2.70 -14.84 -17.99
N GLU A 118 2.01 -15.75 -18.68
CA GLU A 118 0.68 -16.31 -18.42
C GLU A 118 -0.55 -15.45 -18.72
N GLU A 119 -1.07 -15.61 -19.96
CA GLU A 119 -2.51 -15.57 -20.21
C GLU A 119 -3.25 -16.45 -19.19
N VAL A 120 -3.96 -15.84 -18.24
CA VAL A 120 -4.97 -16.54 -17.46
C VAL A 120 -6.12 -16.88 -18.40
N LYS A 121 -6.09 -18.08 -19.00
CA LYS A 121 -7.21 -18.61 -19.77
C LYS A 121 -8.44 -18.69 -18.86
N PRO A 122 -9.59 -18.10 -19.23
CA PRO A 122 -10.81 -18.20 -18.44
C PRO A 122 -11.23 -19.67 -18.32
N ASN A 123 -11.24 -20.20 -17.10
CA ASN A 123 -11.66 -21.55 -16.79
C ASN A 123 -13.19 -21.67 -16.91
N HIS A 124 -13.69 -21.80 -18.14
CA HIS A 124 -15.06 -22.24 -18.38
C HIS A 124 -15.17 -23.73 -18.04
N LYS A 125 -15.30 -24.06 -16.74
CA LYS A 125 -15.85 -25.35 -16.32
C LYS A 125 -17.27 -25.45 -16.89
N LYS A 126 -17.41 -26.19 -17.99
CA LYS A 126 -18.70 -26.60 -18.55
C LYS A 126 -19.50 -27.30 -17.46
N ARG A 127 -20.45 -26.56 -16.84
CA ARG A 127 -21.49 -27.15 -15.99
C ARG A 127 -22.30 -28.12 -16.85
N ARG A 128 -21.99 -29.41 -16.79
CA ARG A 128 -22.83 -30.48 -17.33
C ARG A 128 -24.19 -30.38 -16.64
N ARG A 129 -25.20 -29.87 -17.34
CA ARG A 129 -26.61 -30.00 -16.93
C ARG A 129 -26.93 -31.49 -16.86
N ARG A 130 -27.09 -32.03 -15.64
CA ARG A 130 -27.74 -33.32 -15.43
C ARG A 130 -29.17 -33.19 -15.94
N LYS A 131 -29.50 -33.89 -17.04
CA LYS A 131 -30.89 -34.16 -17.41
C LYS A 131 -31.51 -34.94 -16.24
N LYS A 132 -32.45 -34.31 -15.53
CA LYS A 132 -33.39 -35.05 -14.67
C LYS A 132 -34.32 -35.79 -15.61
N THR A 133 -34.19 -37.11 -15.66
CA THR A 133 -35.26 -38.04 -16.02
C THR A 133 -36.27 -38.09 -14.90
#